data_AF-W6T9R3-F1
#
_entry.id   AF-W6T9R3-F1
#
_cell.length_a   1.000
_cell.length_b   1.000
_cell.length_c   1.000
_cell.angle_alpha   90.00
_cell.angle_beta   90.00
_cell.angle_gamma   90.00
#
_symmetry.space_group_name_H-M   'P 1'
#
loop_
_entity.id
_entity.type
_entity.pdbx_description
1 polymer ?
#
loop_
_entity_poly.entity_id
_entity_poly.type
_entity_poly.pdbx_seq_one_letter_code
_entity_poly.pdbx_strand_id
1 'polypeptide(L)' 'MCSNQYIFPVKFKKEVFYLPGTETMLSQFPQEKNISSDSLKSLLAGNAIVDIGDGEYIHWLQLDDSAIEYVRHHVR' A
#
# COMPACT_ATOMS: atom_id res chain seq x y z
N MET A 1 -10.80 -20.55 -2.71
CA MET A 1 -11.20 -19.26 -2.14
C MET A 1 -10.48 -18.19 -2.93
N CYS A 2 -11.20 -17.33 -3.65
CA CYS A 2 -10.58 -16.21 -4.36
C CYS A 2 -9.88 -15.33 -3.31
N SER A 3 -8.59 -15.05 -3.49
CA SER A 3 -7.91 -14.06 -2.66
C SER A 3 -8.57 -12.72 -2.93
N ASN A 4 -9.26 -12.19 -1.92
CA ASN A 4 -9.75 -10.82 -1.95
C ASN A 4 -8.56 -9.87 -1.74
N GLN A 5 -7.73 -9.76 -2.77
CA GLN A 5 -6.59 -8.85 -2.79
C GLN A 5 -7.13 -7.43 -3.05
N TYR A 6 -6.89 -6.52 -2.09
CA TYR A 6 -7.35 -5.13 -2.17
C TYR A 6 -6.19 -4.14 -2.34
N ILE A 7 -4.94 -4.61 -2.23
CA ILE A 7 -3.72 -3.82 -2.41
C ILE A 7 -3.00 -4.35 -3.65
N PHE A 8 -2.81 -3.47 -4.63
CA PHE A 8 -2.24 -3.82 -5.94
C PHE A 8 -0.95 -3.04 -6.20
N PRO A 9 0.11 -3.69 -6.71
CA PRO A 9 1.27 -2.97 -7.21
C PRO A 9 0.89 -2.25 -8.50
N VAL A 10 1.18 -0.95 -8.57
CA VAL A 10 1.01 -0.12 -9.77
C VAL A 10 2.28 0.67 -10.04
N LYS A 11 2.63 0.83 -11.31
CA LYS A 11 3.81 1.58 -11.76
C LYS A 11 3.45 3.00 -12.18
N PHE A 12 2.27 3.19 -12.77
CA PHE A 12 1.80 4.50 -13.23
C PHE A 12 0.40 4.80 -12.69
N LYS A 13 0.10 6.07 -12.38
CA LYS A 13 -1.21 6.48 -11.84
C LYS A 13 -2.39 6.04 -12.71
N LYS A 14 -2.23 6.05 -14.04
CA LYS A 14 -3.26 5.62 -14.98
C LYS A 14 -3.65 4.14 -14.83
N GLU A 15 -2.78 3.31 -14.25
CA GLU A 15 -3.05 1.88 -14.09
C GLU A 15 -4.10 1.60 -13.03
N VAL A 16 -4.32 2.53 -12.09
CA VAL A 16 -5.34 2.39 -11.05
C VAL A 16 -6.72 2.20 -11.65
N PHE A 17 -7.04 2.91 -12.74
CA PHE A 17 -8.32 2.81 -13.44
C PHE A 17 -8.55 1.46 -14.16
N TYR A 18 -7.54 0.59 -14.22
CA TYR A 18 -7.67 -0.76 -14.75
C TYR A 18 -7.84 -1.81 -13.64
N LEU A 19 -7.79 -1.40 -12.37
CA LEU A 19 -7.96 -2.30 -11.24
C LEU A 19 -9.45 -2.58 -10.99
N PRO A 20 -9.81 -3.84 -10.69
CA PRO A 20 -11.20 -4.21 -10.45
C PRO A 20 -11.76 -3.48 -9.24
N GLY A 21 -12.97 -2.94 -9.38
CA GLY A 21 -13.68 -2.26 -8.28
C GLY A 21 -13.37 -0.77 -8.16
N THR A 22 -12.52 -0.22 -9.03
CA THR A 22 -12.23 1.23 -9.06
C THR A 22 -13.20 2.02 -9.94
N GLU A 23 -14.11 1.35 -10.67
CA GLU A 23 -14.99 1.98 -11.66
C GLU A 23 -15.98 2.98 -11.03
N THR A 24 -16.26 2.82 -9.73
CA THR A 24 -17.18 3.67 -8.96
C THR A 24 -16.48 4.60 -7.97
N MET A 25 -15.15 4.57 -7.89
CA MET A 25 -14.38 5.33 -6.91
C MET A 25 -14.06 6.75 -7.42
N LEU A 26 -14.20 7.74 -6.54
CA LEU A 26 -13.70 9.10 -6.81
C LEU A 26 -12.18 9.09 -6.71
N SER A 27 -11.51 9.51 -7.78
CA SER A 27 -10.05 9.46 -7.86
C SER A 27 -9.41 10.76 -7.37
N GLN A 28 -9.05 10.81 -6.09
CA GLN A 28 -8.11 11.80 -5.56
C GLN A 28 -6.82 11.10 -5.17
N PHE A 29 -5.80 11.20 -6.03
CA PHE A 29 -4.47 10.68 -5.73
C PHE A 29 -3.57 11.81 -5.23
N PRO A 30 -2.78 11.59 -4.16
CA PRO A 30 -1.73 12.53 -3.82
C PRO A 30 -0.81 12.76 -5.03
N GLN A 31 -0.45 14.01 -5.28
CA GLN A 31 0.46 14.33 -6.39
C GLN A 31 1.90 13.95 -6.05
N GLU A 32 2.24 13.97 -4.77
CA GLU A 32 3.59 13.77 -4.24
C GLU A 32 3.84 12.33 -3.78
N LYS A 33 5.12 11.99 -3.63
CA LYS A 33 5.55 10.73 -3.01
C LYS A 33 5.36 10.85 -1.50
N ASN A 34 4.72 9.85 -0.88
CA ASN A 34 4.20 9.94 0.48
C ASN A 34 4.81 8.92 1.48
N ILE A 35 5.74 8.06 1.04
CA ILE A 35 6.46 7.14 1.93
C ILE A 35 7.84 7.72 2.27
N SER A 36 8.01 8.12 3.52
CA SER A 36 9.29 8.58 4.05
C SER A 36 10.28 7.43 4.31
N SER A 37 11.55 7.75 4.55
CA SER A 37 12.54 6.75 4.95
C SER A 37 12.15 6.04 6.26
N ASP A 38 11.55 6.76 7.21
CA ASP A 38 11.18 6.17 8.50
C ASP A 38 9.93 5.30 8.39
N SER A 39 8.95 5.71 7.56
CA SER A 39 7.81 4.87 7.19
C SER A 39 8.28 3.55 6.55
N LEU A 40 9.26 3.63 5.64
CA LEU A 40 9.84 2.46 5.00
C LEU A 40 10.55 1.55 6.02
N LYS A 41 11.39 2.10 6.90
CA LYS A 41 12.06 1.31 7.96
C LYS A 41 11.03 0.63 8.87
N SER A 42 9.95 1.32 9.21
CA SER A 42 8.86 0.76 10.03
C SER A 42 8.20 -0.43 9.34
N LEU A 43 7.84 -0.30 8.05
CA LEU A 43 7.29 -1.40 7.25
C LEU A 43 8.25 -2.60 7.18
N LEU A 44 9.55 -2.35 6.89
CA LEU A 44 10.56 -3.42 6.80
C LEU A 44 10.82 -4.11 8.15
N ALA A 45 10.53 -3.45 9.27
CA ALA A 45 10.55 -4.08 10.60
C ALA A 45 9.30 -4.93 10.89
N GLY A 46 8.31 -4.94 9.98
CA GLY A 46 7.04 -5.65 10.14
C GLY A 46 5.95 -4.84 10.84
N ASN A 47 6.18 -3.57 11.13
CA ASN A 47 5.18 -2.69 11.73
C ASN A 47 4.23 -2.16 10.65
N ALA A 48 3.02 -1.78 11.08
CA ALA A 48 2.09 -1.06 10.22
C ALA A 48 2.44 0.42 10.09
N ILE A 49 1.99 1.03 9.00
CA ILE A 49 1.84 2.47 8.85
C ILE A 49 0.38 2.79 8.62
N VAL A 50 -0.02 4.01 9.00
CA VAL A 50 -1.40 4.48 8.89
C VAL A 50 -1.40 5.74 8.05
N ASP A 51 -2.22 5.76 7.01
CA ASP A 51 -2.52 6.95 6.22
C ASP A 51 -3.94 7.45 6.55
N ILE A 52 -4.06 8.74 6.84
CA ILE A 52 -5.31 9.45 7.17
C ILE A 52 -5.50 10.68 6.27
N GLY A 53 -4.73 10.77 5.17
CA GLY A 53 -4.59 11.98 4.37
C GLY A 53 -5.84 12.40 3.61
N ASP A 54 -6.78 11.49 3.35
CA ASP A 54 -8.06 11.82 2.70
C ASP A 54 -9.08 12.43 3.68
N GLY A 55 -8.83 12.35 4.99
CA GLY A 55 -9.73 12.85 6.03
C GLY A 55 -11.03 12.07 6.19
N GLU A 56 -11.21 10.96 5.46
CA GLU A 56 -12.42 10.15 5.46
C GLU A 56 -12.19 8.77 6.06
N TYR A 57 -11.05 8.14 5.74
CA TYR A 57 -10.76 6.77 6.13
C TYR A 57 -9.37 6.61 6.76
N ILE A 58 -9.27 5.61 7.63
CA ILE A 58 -7.98 5.15 8.18
C ILE A 58 -7.48 4.03 7.27
N HIS A 59 -6.39 4.30 6.54
CA HIS A 59 -5.74 3.34 5.65
C HIS A 59 -4.60 2.63 6.40
N TRP A 60 -4.86 1.42 6.87
CA TRP A 60 -3.86 0.57 7.51
C TRP A 60 -3.05 -0.21 6.46
N LEU A 61 -1.74 0.00 6.44
CA LEU A 61 -0.82 -0.68 5.52
C LEU A 61 0.25 -1.43 6.32
N GLN A 62 0.36 -2.73 6.10
CA GLN A 62 1.34 -3.59 6.77
C GLN A 62 1.76 -4.71 5.82
N LEU A 63 3.02 -5.13 5.92
CA LEU A 63 3.50 -6.32 5.23
C LEU A 63 2.82 -7.56 5.84
N ASP A 64 2.36 -8.48 4.98
CA ASP A 64 1.93 -9.79 5.46
C ASP A 64 3.14 -10.65 5.88
N ASP A 65 2.86 -11.79 6.52
CA ASP A 65 3.90 -12.69 7.03
C ASP A 65 4.85 -13.16 5.92
N SER A 66 4.35 -13.38 4.70
CA SER A 66 5.18 -13.83 3.57
C SER A 66 6.14 -12.73 3.09
N ALA A 67 5.68 -11.48 3.06
CA ALA A 67 6.48 -10.32 2.72
C ALA A 67 7.52 -10.01 3.81
N ILE A 68 7.15 -10.13 5.08
CA ILE A 68 8.08 -9.98 6.21
C ILE A 68 9.19 -11.02 6.13
N GLU A 69 8.83 -12.28 5.85
CA GLU A 69 9.81 -13.36 5.71
C GLU A 69 10.74 -13.11 4.52
N TYR A 70 10.20 -12.68 3.38
CA TYR A 70 11.00 -12.28 2.25
C TYR A 70 12.03 -11.19 2.62
N VAL A 71 11.60 -10.12 3.29
CA VAL A 71 12.46 -9.01 3.74
C VAL A 71 13.58 -9.50 4.64
N ARG A 72 13.28 -10.36 5.63
CA ARG A 72 14.27 -10.91 6.58
C ARG A 72 15.40 -11.67 5.88
N HIS A 73 15.10 -12.31 4.76
CA HIS A 73 16.04 -13.15 4.02
C HIS A 73 16.76 -12.43 2.86
N HIS A 74 16.19 -11.35 2.30
CA HIS A 74 16.67 -10.80 1.03
C HIS A 74 16.99 -9.30 1.01
N VAL A 75 16.55 -8.53 2.01
CA VAL A 75 16.66 -7.06 2.00
C VAL A 75 17.69 -6.54 3.03
N ARG A 76 18.40 -7.45 3.71
CA ARG A 76 19.45 -7.12 4.69
C ARG A 76 20.77 -6.72 4.03
#